data_AF-A0A1Y2H218-F1
#
_entry.id   AF-A0A1Y2H218-F1
#
_cell.length_a   1.000
_cell.length_b   1.000
_cell.length_c   1.000
_cell.angle_alpha   90.00
_cell.angle_beta   90.00
_cell.angle_gamma   90.00
#
_symmetry.space_group_name_H-M   'P 1'
#
loop_
_entity.id
_entity.type
_entity.pdbx_description
1 polymer ?
#
loop_
_entity_poly.entity_id
_entity_poly.type
_entity_poly.pdbx_seq_one_letter_code
_entity_poly.pdbx_strand_id
1 'polypeptide(L)'
;MPFNPNDQQQVERRRFIGNDIVVIVFKASDDEEQFDLSSVSSRQNHIICIVQPIPNNNSSEAQSYRVSIAVKDDIQDFSPLDFPAVLQRDYASRDLLLLKLICGERAAYGAKAFATQLLRTRAALLQDVIEAHY
;
A
#
# COMPACT_ATOMS: atom_id res chain seq x y z
N MET A 1 13.03 8.18 8.28
CA MET A 1 13.34 6.98 9.09
C MET A 1 14.82 6.93 9.42
N PRO A 2 15.22 6.54 10.65
CA PRO A 2 16.62 6.48 11.08
C PRO A 2 17.41 5.46 10.25
N PHE A 3 18.64 5.79 9.85
CA PHE A 3 19.57 4.92 9.13
C PHE A 3 20.57 4.34 10.13
N ASN A 4 20.72 3.01 10.17
CA ASN A 4 21.76 2.38 10.98
C ASN A 4 22.78 1.70 10.07
N PRO A 5 23.99 2.25 9.88
CA PRO A 5 24.98 1.68 8.96
C PRO A 5 25.48 0.29 9.40
N ASN A 6 25.31 -0.08 10.67
CA ASN A 6 25.72 -1.40 11.19
C ASN A 6 24.64 -2.48 11.05
N ASP A 7 23.46 -2.11 10.54
CA ASP A 7 22.35 -3.02 10.29
C ASP A 7 22.14 -3.17 8.79
N GLN A 8 22.80 -4.16 8.17
CA GLN A 8 22.64 -4.48 6.75
C GLN A 8 21.19 -4.77 6.36
N GLN A 9 20.38 -5.27 7.30
CA GLN A 9 18.98 -5.57 7.05
C GLN A 9 18.08 -4.34 7.28
N GLN A 10 18.58 -3.26 7.90
CA GLN A 10 17.80 -2.09 8.31
C GLN A 10 16.51 -2.51 9.03
N VAL A 11 16.64 -3.43 9.98
CA VAL A 11 15.54 -4.09 10.70
C VAL A 11 14.58 -3.06 11.30
N GLU A 12 15.09 -1.95 11.84
CA GLU A 12 14.24 -0.88 12.36
C GLU A 12 13.38 -0.22 11.26
N ARG A 13 13.92 0.03 10.07
CA ARG A 13 13.13 0.55 8.92
C ARG A 13 12.14 -0.48 8.41
N ARG A 14 12.58 -1.74 8.31
CA ARG A 14 11.74 -2.87 7.90
C ARG A 14 10.62 -3.14 8.89
N ARG A 15 10.79 -2.85 10.19
CA ARG A 15 9.76 -3.02 11.22
C ARG A 15 8.56 -2.09 10.99
N PHE A 16 8.79 -0.87 10.51
CA PHE A 16 7.70 0.07 10.21
C PHE A 16 7.00 -0.32 8.90
N ILE A 17 7.77 -0.52 7.83
CA ILE A 17 7.22 -0.85 6.51
C ILE A 17 6.56 -2.24 6.50
N GLY A 18 7.11 -3.18 7.26
CA GLY A 18 6.61 -4.54 7.35
C GLY A 18 5.30 -4.68 8.12
N ASN A 19 4.81 -3.63 8.79
CA ASN A 19 3.54 -3.69 9.51
C ASN A 19 2.39 -2.95 8.80
N ASP A 20 2.69 -2.25 7.72
CA ASP A 20 1.69 -1.49 6.97
C ASP A 20 0.84 -2.42 6.09
N ILE A 21 -0.42 -2.06 5.87
CA ILE A 21 -1.31 -2.80 4.95
C ILE A 21 -1.00 -2.42 3.50
N VAL A 22 -0.80 -1.12 3.27
CA VAL A 22 -0.53 -0.51 1.96
C VAL A 22 0.86 0.11 1.97
N VAL A 23 1.71 -0.27 1.01
CA VAL A 23 3.07 0.27 0.88
C VAL A 23 3.23 0.95 -0.47
N ILE A 24 3.79 2.16 -0.47
CA ILE A 24 4.18 2.87 -1.70
C ILE A 24 5.68 2.66 -1.92
N VAL A 25 6.03 2.10 -3.07
CA VAL A 25 7.40 1.90 -3.53
C VAL A 25 7.68 2.88 -4.65
N PHE A 26 8.57 3.85 -4.40
CA PHE A 26 9.05 4.76 -5.43
C PHE A 26 10.31 4.20 -6.07
N LYS A 27 10.27 3.86 -7.36
CA LYS A 27 11.46 3.39 -8.11
C LYS A 27 12.23 4.61 -8.62
N ALA A 28 13.53 4.65 -8.29
CA ALA A 28 14.40 5.77 -8.68
C ALA A 28 15.00 5.61 -10.09
N SER A 29 15.00 4.41 -10.65
CA SER A 29 15.46 4.11 -12.01
C SER A 29 14.30 3.75 -12.95
N ASP A 30 14.52 3.95 -14.24
CA ASP A 30 13.57 3.66 -15.32
C ASP A 30 13.47 2.16 -15.64
N ASP A 31 14.09 1.30 -14.82
CA ASP A 31 14.11 -0.14 -15.06
C ASP A 31 12.68 -0.69 -15.05
N GLU A 32 12.26 -1.32 -16.15
CA GLU A 32 10.95 -1.94 -16.32
C GLU A 32 10.77 -3.23 -15.49
N GLU A 33 11.70 -3.52 -14.57
CA GLU A 33 11.64 -4.68 -13.70
C GLU A 33 10.29 -4.73 -12.97
N GLN A 34 9.51 -5.77 -13.25
CA GLN A 34 8.24 -6.02 -12.60
C GLN A 34 8.51 -6.29 -11.11
N PHE A 35 7.88 -5.50 -10.24
CA PHE A 35 8.05 -5.70 -8.81
C PHE A 35 7.31 -6.97 -8.39
N ASP A 36 8.07 -7.97 -7.95
CA ASP A 36 7.51 -9.21 -7.44
C ASP A 36 7.02 -9.03 -6.00
N LEU A 37 5.71 -9.19 -5.77
CA LEU A 37 5.12 -9.19 -4.43
C LEU A 37 5.72 -10.27 -3.52
N SER A 38 6.21 -11.38 -4.08
CA SER A 38 6.81 -12.48 -3.32
C SER A 38 8.12 -12.07 -2.63
N SER A 39 8.79 -11.04 -3.15
CA SER A 39 10.00 -10.46 -2.55
C SER A 39 9.73 -9.74 -1.23
N VAL A 40 8.46 -9.41 -0.94
CA VAL A 40 8.04 -8.74 0.29
C VAL A 40 7.67 -9.78 1.34
N SER A 41 8.57 -10.00 2.28
CA SER A 41 8.43 -11.00 3.35
C SER A 41 7.39 -10.65 4.42
N SER A 42 6.76 -9.49 4.35
CA SER A 42 5.76 -9.07 5.33
C SER A 42 4.43 -9.81 5.17
N ARG A 43 3.92 -10.29 6.31
CA ARG A 43 2.56 -10.84 6.42
C ARG A 43 1.48 -9.76 6.39
N GLN A 44 1.81 -8.51 6.73
CA GLN A 44 0.85 -7.42 6.84
C GLN A 44 0.75 -6.58 5.55
N ASN A 45 1.78 -6.54 4.72
CA ASN A 45 1.68 -5.89 3.41
C ASN A 45 0.74 -6.71 2.51
N HIS A 46 -0.37 -6.12 2.08
CA HIS A 46 -1.31 -6.76 1.15
C HIS A 46 -1.51 -5.97 -0.14
N ILE A 47 -1.15 -4.69 -0.15
CA ILE A 47 -1.20 -3.84 -1.33
C ILE A 47 0.14 -3.13 -1.48
N ILE A 48 0.71 -3.22 -2.67
CA ILE A 48 1.96 -2.55 -3.01
C ILE A 48 1.71 -1.67 -4.23
N CYS A 49 1.86 -0.37 -4.03
CA CYS A 49 1.74 0.64 -5.06
C CYS A 49 3.13 1.05 -5.53
N ILE A 50 3.47 0.71 -6.77
CA ILE A 50 4.75 1.06 -7.38
C ILE A 50 4.54 2.35 -8.17
N VAL A 51 5.38 3.34 -7.89
CA VAL A 51 5.39 4.64 -8.58
C VAL A 51 6.74 4.78 -9.27
N GLN A 52 6.73 4.90 -10.59
CA GLN A 52 7.92 5.08 -11.41
C GLN A 52 7.84 6.43 -12.11
N PRO A 53 8.86 7.31 -11.99
CA PRO A 53 8.92 8.50 -12.82
C PRO A 53 9.03 8.08 -14.30
N ILE A 54 8.33 8.80 -15.18
CA ILE A 54 8.53 8.68 -16.61
C ILE A 54 9.56 9.74 -17.00
N PRO A 55 10.69 9.37 -17.62
CA PRO A 55 11.69 10.34 -18.05
C PRO A 55 11.09 11.24 -19.12
N ASN A 56 11.11 12.55 -18.87
CA ASN A 56 10.67 13.54 -19.84
C ASN A 56 11.85 13.85 -20.76
N ASN A 57 11.72 13.55 -22.05
CA ASN A 57 12.74 13.87 -23.06
C ASN A 57 12.79 15.39 -23.36
N ASN A 58 11.76 16.14 -22.95
CA ASN A 58 11.64 17.58 -23.16
C ASN A 58 11.52 18.31 -21.81
N SER A 59 12.32 19.36 -21.61
CA SER A 59 12.34 20.19 -20.40
C SER A 59 11.05 21.00 -20.14
N SER A 60 10.08 20.95 -21.06
CA SER A 60 8.79 21.65 -20.95
C SER A 60 7.60 20.73 -20.65
N GLU A 61 7.77 19.40 -20.63
CA GLU A 61 6.69 18.48 -20.29
C GLU A 61 6.54 18.35 -18.77
N ALA A 62 5.29 18.30 -18.30
CA ALA A 62 5.00 18.05 -16.88
C ALA A 62 5.49 16.64 -16.50
N GLN A 63 6.13 16.53 -15.33
CA GLN A 63 6.61 15.24 -14.84
C GLN A 63 5.43 14.27 -14.69
N SER A 64 5.52 13.10 -15.32
CA SER A 64 4.51 12.05 -15.25
C SER A 64 5.04 10.85 -14.47
N TYR A 65 4.14 10.07 -13.90
CA TYR A 65 4.45 8.87 -13.14
C TYR A 65 3.64 7.69 -13.66
N ARG A 66 4.31 6.57 -13.94
CA ARG A 66 3.65 5.28 -14.15
C ARG A 66 3.38 4.68 -12.78
N VAL A 67 2.11 4.35 -12.53
CA VAL A 67 1.68 3.72 -11.29
C VAL A 67 1.13 2.33 -11.60
N SER A 68 1.64 1.34 -10.89
CA SER A 68 1.11 -0.03 -10.90
C SER A 68 0.79 -0.46 -9.47
N ILE A 69 -0.29 -1.21 -9.30
CA ILE A 69 -0.71 -1.71 -8.00
C ILE A 69 -0.72 -3.23 -8.07
N ALA A 70 -0.02 -3.84 -7.14
CA ALA A 70 -0.01 -5.28 -6.95
C ALA A 70 -0.71 -5.58 -5.63
N VAL A 71 -1.65 -6.53 -5.67
CA VAL A 71 -2.56 -6.86 -4.57
C VAL A 71 -2.48 -8.37 -4.31
N LYS A 72 -2.56 -8.80 -3.05
CA LYS A 72 -2.68 -10.23 -2.72
C LYS A 72 -4.06 -10.78 -3.13
N ASP A 73 -4.10 -12.07 -3.50
CA ASP A 73 -5.28 -12.74 -4.08
C ASP A 73 -6.54 -12.71 -3.21
N ASP A 74 -6.43 -12.43 -1.91
CA ASP A 74 -7.53 -12.45 -0.96
C ASP A 74 -8.25 -11.11 -0.78
N ILE A 75 -7.89 -10.11 -1.59
CA ILE A 75 -8.54 -8.79 -1.60
C ILE A 75 -9.49 -8.68 -2.78
N GLN A 76 -10.74 -8.32 -2.51
CA GLN A 76 -11.72 -7.99 -3.55
C GLN A 76 -11.33 -6.71 -4.28
N ASP A 77 -11.68 -6.62 -5.56
CA ASP A 77 -11.42 -5.40 -6.33
C ASP A 77 -12.06 -4.16 -5.67
N PHE A 78 -11.32 -3.06 -5.68
CA PHE A 78 -11.66 -1.81 -5.01
C PHE A 78 -11.39 -0.67 -6.00
N SER A 79 -12.37 -0.31 -6.83
CA SER A 79 -12.12 0.66 -7.89
C SER A 79 -13.04 1.88 -7.84
N PRO A 80 -12.44 3.06 -8.04
CA PRO A 80 -12.90 3.91 -9.13
C PRO A 80 -11.90 4.07 -10.28
N LEU A 81 -10.69 3.48 -10.22
CA LEU A 81 -9.67 3.63 -11.27
C LEU A 81 -8.89 2.34 -11.52
N ASP A 82 -8.72 2.01 -12.80
CA ASP A 82 -7.96 0.84 -13.24
C ASP A 82 -6.46 1.16 -13.32
N PHE A 83 -5.62 0.20 -12.93
CA PHE A 83 -4.16 0.29 -12.98
C PHE A 83 -3.61 -0.88 -13.82
N PRO A 84 -2.47 -0.71 -14.52
CA PRO A 84 -1.54 0.41 -14.43
C PRO A 84 -2.04 1.70 -15.08
N ALA A 85 -1.74 2.84 -14.47
CA ALA A 85 -2.16 4.17 -14.92
C ALA A 85 -0.97 5.12 -15.01
N VAL A 86 -1.05 6.10 -15.92
CA VAL A 86 -0.10 7.21 -15.98
C VAL A 86 -0.74 8.43 -15.32
N LEU A 87 -0.09 8.91 -14.27
CA LEU A 87 -0.53 10.03 -13.46
C LEU A 87 0.35 11.25 -13.71
N GLN A 88 -0.27 12.42 -13.87
CA GLN A 88 0.44 13.68 -13.97
C GLN A 88 0.91 14.14 -12.59
N ARG A 89 1.96 14.97 -12.53
CA ARG A 89 2.33 15.66 -11.29
C ARG A 89 1.39 16.83 -11.02
N ASP A 90 0.15 16.51 -10.64
CA ASP A 90 -0.86 17.47 -10.21
C ASP A 90 -1.63 16.99 -8.97
N TYR A 91 -2.41 17.89 -8.38
CA TYR A 91 -3.19 17.60 -7.17
C TYR A 91 -4.30 16.58 -7.44
N ALA A 92 -4.92 16.61 -8.63
CA ALA A 92 -6.02 15.70 -8.97
C ALA A 92 -5.54 14.25 -9.06
N SER A 93 -4.43 14.00 -9.74
CA SER A 93 -3.81 12.68 -9.87
C SER A 93 -3.33 12.16 -8.52
N ARG A 94 -2.79 13.04 -7.67
CA ARG A 94 -2.42 12.69 -6.29
C ARG A 94 -3.66 12.24 -5.49
N ASP A 95 -4.74 13.00 -5.56
CA ASP A 95 -5.96 12.70 -4.79
C ASP A 95 -6.64 11.42 -5.29
N LEU A 96 -6.61 11.15 -6.61
CA LEU A 96 -7.06 9.87 -7.18
C LEU A 96 -6.22 8.69 -6.69
N LEU A 97 -4.89 8.85 -6.66
CA LEU A 97 -4.00 7.82 -6.12
C LEU A 97 -4.29 7.55 -4.65
N LEU A 98 -4.39 8.59 -3.84
CA LEU A 98 -4.69 8.46 -2.41
C LEU A 98 -6.06 7.81 -2.18
N LEU A 99 -7.08 8.19 -2.95
CA LEU A 99 -8.40 7.57 -2.90
C LEU A 99 -8.33 6.07 -3.19
N LYS A 100 -7.61 5.67 -4.25
CA LYS A 100 -7.43 4.25 -4.58
C LYS A 100 -6.75 3.50 -3.43
N LEU A 101 -5.69 4.05 -2.84
CA LEU A 101 -4.96 3.40 -1.75
C LEU A 101 -5.81 3.27 -0.47
N ILE A 102 -6.60 4.28 -0.13
CA ILE A 102 -7.54 4.25 1.02
C ILE A 102 -8.64 3.20 0.77
N CYS A 103 -9.21 3.16 -0.43
CA CYS A 103 -10.17 2.11 -0.81
C CYS A 103 -9.54 0.72 -0.73
N GLY A 104 -8.27 0.60 -1.12
CA GLY A 104 -7.51 -0.64 -1.02
C GLY A 104 -7.31 -1.10 0.41
N GLU A 105 -6.86 -0.20 1.30
CA GLU A 105 -6.72 -0.50 2.72
C GLU A 105 -8.03 -1.00 3.33
N ARG A 106 -9.15 -0.36 2.98
CA ARG A 106 -10.48 -0.80 3.43
C ARG A 106 -10.84 -2.18 2.91
N ALA A 107 -10.56 -2.46 1.63
CA ALA A 107 -10.81 -3.77 1.03
C ALA A 107 -9.93 -4.87 1.67
N ALA A 108 -8.71 -4.51 2.06
CA ALA A 108 -7.80 -5.42 2.74
C ALA A 108 -8.37 -5.91 4.08
N TYR A 109 -9.18 -5.15 4.81
CA TYR A 109 -9.81 -5.65 6.04
C TYR A 109 -10.77 -6.83 5.81
N GLY A 110 -11.25 -7.03 4.58
CA GLY A 110 -12.01 -8.22 4.18
C GLY A 110 -11.14 -9.49 4.04
N ALA A 111 -9.82 -9.33 3.86
CA ALA A 111 -8.89 -10.44 3.73
C ALA A 111 -8.84 -11.28 5.02
N LYS A 112 -8.64 -12.59 4.89
CA LYS A 112 -8.68 -13.54 6.00
C LYS A 112 -7.69 -13.18 7.11
N ALA A 113 -6.54 -12.62 6.74
CA ALA A 113 -5.49 -12.18 7.64
C ALA A 113 -5.98 -11.14 8.67
N PHE A 114 -6.91 -10.27 8.28
CA PHE A 114 -7.42 -9.19 9.12
C PHE A 114 -8.83 -9.46 9.65
N ALA A 115 -9.71 -10.02 8.82
CA ALA A 115 -11.11 -10.26 9.17
C ALA A 115 -11.26 -11.07 10.46
N THR A 116 -10.45 -12.12 10.63
CA THR A 116 -10.49 -12.97 11.83
C THR A 116 -10.14 -12.20 13.11
N GLN A 117 -9.08 -11.39 13.06
CA GLN A 117 -8.65 -10.59 14.21
C GLN A 117 -9.66 -9.49 14.52
N LEU A 118 -10.20 -8.83 13.48
CA LEU A 118 -11.20 -7.78 13.62
C LEU A 118 -12.51 -8.29 14.22
N LEU A 119 -12.98 -9.46 13.79
CA LEU A 119 -14.18 -10.09 14.34
C LEU A 119 -14.01 -10.43 15.82
N ARG A 120 -12.85 -10.97 16.21
CA ARG A 120 -12.55 -11.28 17.62
C ARG A 120 -12.56 -10.01 18.48
N THR A 121 -11.91 -8.94 18.02
CA THR A 121 -11.91 -7.65 18.74
C THR A 121 -13.31 -7.06 18.82
N ARG A 122 -14.09 -7.10 17.73
CA ARG A 122 -15.47 -6.63 17.72
C ARG A 122 -16.35 -7.39 18.71
N ALA A 123 -16.21 -8.71 18.80
CA ALA A 123 -16.96 -9.52 19.75
C ALA A 123 -16.60 -9.17 21.21
N ALA A 124 -15.31 -9.01 21.51
CA ALA A 124 -14.85 -8.61 22.85
C ALA A 124 -15.39 -7.23 23.26
N LEU A 125 -15.28 -6.22 22.37
CA LEU A 125 -15.80 -4.89 22.66
C LEU A 125 -17.32 -4.87 22.86
N LEU A 126 -18.07 -5.68 22.10
CA LEU A 126 -19.51 -5.80 22.28
C LEU A 126 -19.87 -6.47 23.61
N GLN A 127 -19.09 -7.46 24.03
CA GLN A 127 -19.26 -8.12 25.32
C GLN A 127 -19.03 -7.12 26.47
N ASP A 128 -17.96 -6.32 26.40
CA ASP A 128 -17.67 -5.28 27.41
C ASP A 128 -18.81 -4.26 27.52
N VAL A 129 -19.42 -3.87 26.40
CA VAL A 129 -20.58 -2.95 26.38
C VAL A 129 -21.80 -3.59 27.03
N ILE A 130 -22.04 -4.88 26.79
CA ILE A 130 -23.15 -5.61 27.41
C ILE A 130 -22.94 -5.70 28.93
N GLU A 131 -21.74 -6.05 29.37
CA GLU A 131 -21.37 -6.17 30.80
C GLU A 131 -21.34 -4.81 31.53
N ALA A 132 -21.11 -3.71 30.82
CA ALA A 132 -21.17 -2.38 31.41
C ALA A 132 -22.60 -1.83 31.58
N HIS A 133 -23.57 -2.36 30.83
CA HIS A 133 -24.96 -1.90 30.81
C HIS A 133 -25.95 -2.84 31.50
N TYR A 134 -25.50 -4.02 31.94
CA TYR A 134 -26.26 -4.98 32.76
C TYR A 134 -25.49 -5.31 34.05
#